data_AF-H1V2R6-F1
#
_entry.id   AF-H1V2R6-F1
#
_cell.length_a   1.000
_cell.length_b   1.000
_cell.length_c   1.000
_cell.angle_alpha   90.00
_cell.angle_beta   90.00
_cell.angle_gamma   90.00
#
_symmetry.space_group_name_H-M   'P 1'
#
loop_
_entity.id
_entity.type
_entity.pdbx_description
1 polymer ?
#
loop_
_entity_poly.entity_id
_entity_poly.type
_entity_poly.pdbx_seq_one_letter_code
_entity_poly.pdbx_strand_id
1 'polypeptide(L)'
;MIIKYSDIRILLVIEPDSLANLVTNLNVPKCAGAQAAYLECTNYAVTQLNLPNVAMYLDAGHAGWLGWTANLGPSAQMYAKVFKDAGRPKALRGLVTNVSNYNAWSLSSPPSYTQGNSNFDEKRYIEALAPLLSAQGWDAQFIVDQGRSGKQPTGQEAWGDWCNAIGTGFGPRPSTNTGSSLVDAFVWVKPGGESDGTSNTSAVRYDHNCGKNDALKPAPEAGTWFQAYFEQLLKNANPAF
;
A
#
# COMPACT_ATOMS: atom_id res chain seq x y z
N MET A 1 25.44 -2.44 -2.80
CA MET A 1 25.07 -1.28 -3.64
C MET A 1 24.82 -0.03 -2.80
N ILE A 2 23.93 -0.08 -1.79
CA ILE A 2 23.57 1.10 -0.96
C ILE A 2 24.80 1.74 -0.28
N ILE A 3 25.68 0.95 0.34
CA ILE A 3 26.91 1.45 0.98
C ILE A 3 27.85 2.14 -0.02
N LYS A 4 27.89 1.67 -1.27
CA LYS A 4 28.75 2.25 -2.32
C LYS A 4 28.29 3.66 -2.73
N TYR A 5 27.00 3.96 -2.58
CA TYR A 5 26.37 5.23 -2.96
C TYR A 5 25.83 5.94 -1.72
N SER A 6 26.64 6.02 -0.66
CA SER A 6 26.25 6.62 0.63
C SER A 6 25.98 8.13 0.57
N ASP A 7 26.45 8.79 -0.49
CA ASP A 7 26.20 10.19 -0.85
C ASP A 7 24.78 10.41 -1.43
N ILE A 8 24.09 9.33 -1.84
CA ILE A 8 22.72 9.38 -2.34
C ILE A 8 21.76 8.97 -1.22
N ARG A 9 20.75 9.81 -0.93
CA ARG A 9 19.65 9.44 -0.03
C ARG A 9 18.74 8.42 -0.71
N ILE A 10 18.44 7.33 -0.02
CA ILE A 10 17.67 6.19 -0.55
C ILE A 10 16.44 5.97 0.33
N LEU A 11 15.26 5.97 -0.30
CA LEU A 11 13.98 5.70 0.37
C LEU A 11 13.48 4.33 -0.08
N LEU A 12 13.08 3.49 0.87
CA LEU A 12 12.69 2.11 0.61
C LEU A 12 11.28 1.84 1.13
N VAL A 13 10.45 1.26 0.27
CA VAL A 13 9.25 0.53 0.67
C VAL A 13 9.65 -0.91 0.90
N ILE A 14 9.29 -1.46 2.06
CA ILE A 14 9.67 -2.82 2.45
C ILE A 14 8.46 -3.74 2.31
N GLU A 15 8.58 -4.67 1.36
CA GLU A 15 7.72 -5.85 1.16
C GLU A 15 6.20 -5.56 1.18
N PRO A 16 5.65 -4.95 0.11
CA PRO A 16 4.21 -4.83 -0.10
C PRO A 16 3.45 -6.15 0.11
N ASP A 17 2.27 -6.07 0.72
CA ASP A 17 1.37 -7.19 1.03
C ASP A 17 1.94 -8.23 2.01
N SER A 18 3.12 -8.02 2.61
CA SER A 18 3.70 -9.03 3.51
C SER A 18 3.01 -9.06 4.89
N LEU A 19 3.29 -8.07 5.74
CA LEU A 19 2.83 -8.04 7.12
C LEU A 19 1.31 -7.87 7.25
N ALA A 20 0.65 -7.20 6.30
CA ALA A 20 -0.80 -7.07 6.26
C ALA A 20 -1.51 -8.44 6.16
N ASN A 21 -0.94 -9.38 5.40
CA ASN A 21 -1.41 -10.77 5.36
C ASN A 21 -1.30 -11.46 6.73
N LEU A 22 -0.28 -11.15 7.53
CA LEU A 22 -0.12 -11.74 8.87
C LEU A 22 -1.13 -11.19 9.89
N VAL A 23 -1.78 -10.07 9.61
CA VAL A 23 -2.84 -9.53 10.47
C VAL A 23 -4.18 -10.21 10.20
N THR A 24 -4.49 -10.51 8.94
CA THR A 24 -5.87 -10.84 8.52
C THR A 24 -6.03 -12.19 7.84
N ASN A 25 -4.95 -12.77 7.30
CA ASN A 25 -5.01 -13.93 6.42
C ASN A 25 -4.29 -15.16 6.98
N LEU A 26 -4.08 -15.24 8.31
CA LEU A 26 -3.48 -16.43 8.94
C LEU A 26 -4.36 -17.69 8.87
N ASN A 27 -5.63 -17.55 8.47
CA ASN A 27 -6.48 -18.69 8.11
C ASN A 27 -6.11 -19.30 6.74
N VAL A 28 -5.36 -18.59 5.89
CA VAL A 28 -4.85 -19.12 4.61
C VAL A 28 -3.59 -19.97 4.89
N PRO A 29 -3.57 -21.28 4.57
CA PRO A 29 -2.47 -22.16 4.95
C PRO A 29 -1.09 -21.69 4.47
N LYS A 30 -1.03 -21.07 3.28
CA LYS A 30 0.21 -20.51 2.74
C LYS A 30 0.73 -19.31 3.57
N CYS A 31 -0.17 -18.43 4.01
CA CYS A 31 0.18 -17.29 4.86
C CYS A 31 0.62 -17.76 6.25
N ALA A 32 -0.11 -18.70 6.85
CA ALA A 32 0.27 -19.31 8.13
C ALA A 32 1.65 -19.99 8.07
N GLY A 33 1.89 -20.79 7.02
CA GLY A 33 3.18 -21.46 6.81
C GLY A 33 4.33 -20.50 6.52
N ALA A 34 4.06 -19.32 5.97
CA ALA A 34 5.06 -18.29 5.67
C ALA A 34 5.31 -17.32 6.84
N GLN A 35 4.49 -17.33 7.89
CA GLN A 35 4.53 -16.32 8.96
C GLN A 35 5.93 -16.15 9.57
N ALA A 36 6.59 -17.25 9.94
CA ALA A 36 7.92 -17.19 10.52
C ALA A 36 8.95 -16.58 9.56
N ALA A 37 8.92 -17.01 8.28
CA ALA A 37 9.83 -16.50 7.26
C ALA A 37 9.59 -15.01 6.96
N TYR A 38 8.34 -14.55 6.92
CA TYR A 38 8.02 -13.13 6.72
C TYR A 38 8.57 -12.27 7.85
N LEU A 39 8.41 -12.70 9.10
CA LEU A 39 8.92 -11.96 10.26
C LEU A 39 10.45 -11.96 10.30
N GLU A 40 11.08 -13.09 10.01
CA GLU A 40 12.55 -13.22 9.96
C GLU A 40 13.15 -12.35 8.85
N CYS A 41 12.66 -12.47 7.62
CA CYS A 41 13.16 -11.71 6.47
C CYS A 41 12.91 -10.21 6.63
N THR A 42 11.74 -9.80 7.14
CA THR A 42 11.46 -8.38 7.41
C THR A 42 12.42 -7.83 8.45
N ASN A 43 12.61 -8.55 9.58
CA ASN A 43 13.55 -8.15 10.62
C ASN A 43 14.98 -8.02 10.05
N TYR A 44 15.42 -9.02 9.28
CA TYR A 44 16.72 -8.99 8.62
C TYR A 44 16.88 -7.77 7.72
N ALA A 45 15.89 -7.47 6.86
CA ALA A 45 15.92 -6.33 5.96
C ALA A 45 16.04 -5.00 6.74
N VAL A 46 15.17 -4.75 7.71
CA VAL A 46 15.17 -3.48 8.45
C VAL A 46 16.38 -3.31 9.37
N THR A 47 17.01 -4.40 9.81
CA THR A 47 18.29 -4.34 10.54
C THR A 47 19.46 -4.07 9.61
N GLN A 48 19.59 -4.81 8.50
CA GLN A 48 20.74 -4.67 7.58
C GLN A 48 20.72 -3.35 6.79
N LEU A 49 19.54 -2.83 6.50
CA LEU A 49 19.34 -1.59 5.75
C LEU A 49 19.27 -0.36 6.66
N ASN A 50 19.54 -0.50 7.96
CA ASN A 50 19.60 0.60 8.91
C ASN A 50 20.87 1.45 8.74
N LEU A 51 20.95 2.15 7.61
CA LEU A 51 22.11 2.94 7.18
C LEU A 51 21.79 4.45 7.26
N PRO A 52 22.80 5.33 7.49
CA PRO A 52 22.56 6.77 7.69
C PRO A 52 21.90 7.51 6.52
N ASN A 53 22.06 7.01 5.29
CA ASN A 53 21.47 7.58 4.08
C ASN A 53 20.15 6.92 3.66
N VAL A 54 19.60 6.02 4.49
CA VAL A 54 18.38 5.25 4.19
C VAL A 54 17.22 5.72 5.06
N ALA A 55 16.02 5.76 4.49
CA ALA A 55 14.76 5.72 5.23
C ALA A 55 13.86 4.61 4.68
N MET A 56 13.26 3.84 5.57
CA MET A 56 12.41 2.69 5.26
C MET A 56 10.99 2.90 5.77
N TYR A 57 10.05 2.40 4.98
CA TYR A 57 8.62 2.35 5.30
C TYR A 57 8.13 0.92 5.09
N LEU A 58 7.65 0.27 6.15
CA LEU A 58 7.02 -1.05 6.02
C LEU A 58 5.66 -0.87 5.34
N ASP A 59 5.32 -1.76 4.40
CA ASP A 59 3.96 -1.77 3.87
C ASP A 59 2.93 -2.07 4.95
N ALA A 60 1.87 -1.27 4.98
CA ALA A 60 0.77 -1.38 5.92
C ALA A 60 -0.58 -1.54 5.23
N GLY A 61 -0.60 -2.13 4.03
CA GLY A 61 -1.82 -2.29 3.25
C GLY A 61 -2.49 -0.94 2.98
N HIS A 62 -3.80 -0.86 3.21
CA HIS A 62 -4.59 0.35 2.96
C HIS A 62 -5.84 0.39 3.86
N ALA A 63 -6.56 1.50 3.80
CA ALA A 63 -7.75 1.74 4.63
C ALA A 63 -8.82 0.64 4.51
N GLY A 64 -8.95 0.04 3.31
CA GLY A 64 -9.89 -1.04 3.03
C GLY A 64 -9.47 -2.43 3.52
N TRP A 65 -8.26 -2.54 4.09
CA TRP A 65 -7.70 -3.79 4.57
C TRP A 65 -7.42 -3.73 6.06
N LEU A 66 -6.47 -2.90 6.49
CA LEU A 66 -6.08 -2.76 7.90
C LEU A 66 -6.77 -1.60 8.60
N GLY A 67 -7.43 -0.72 7.84
CA GLY A 67 -8.18 0.42 8.38
C GLY A 67 -9.53 0.08 8.98
N TRP A 68 -10.03 -1.15 8.84
CA TRP A 68 -11.23 -1.58 9.56
C TRP A 68 -11.00 -1.52 11.07
N THR A 69 -11.99 -1.03 11.83
CA THR A 69 -11.87 -0.83 13.29
C THR A 69 -11.36 -2.07 14.04
N ALA A 70 -11.81 -3.26 13.64
CA ALA A 70 -11.37 -4.52 14.25
C ALA A 70 -9.88 -4.86 13.97
N ASN A 71 -9.32 -4.34 12.87
CA ASN A 71 -7.96 -4.63 12.41
C ASN A 71 -6.92 -3.61 12.92
N LEU A 72 -7.34 -2.41 13.34
CA LEU A 72 -6.44 -1.35 13.78
C LEU A 72 -5.55 -1.75 14.97
N GLY A 73 -6.16 -2.32 16.03
CA GLY A 73 -5.43 -2.77 17.23
C GLY A 73 -4.39 -3.86 16.92
N PRO A 74 -4.79 -4.98 16.29
CA PRO A 74 -3.86 -6.03 15.85
C PRO A 74 -2.76 -5.51 14.92
N SER A 75 -3.08 -4.60 14.00
CA SER A 75 -2.10 -3.97 13.11
C SER A 75 -1.06 -3.19 13.92
N ALA A 76 -1.48 -2.30 14.81
CA ALA A 76 -0.57 -1.51 15.62
C ALA A 76 0.37 -2.38 16.47
N GLN A 77 -0.16 -3.49 17.03
CA GLN A 77 0.65 -4.45 17.78
C GLN A 77 1.71 -5.14 16.88
N MET A 78 1.32 -5.62 15.69
CA MET A 78 2.23 -6.29 14.76
C MET A 78 3.38 -5.38 14.32
N TYR A 79 3.04 -4.19 13.81
CA TYR A 79 4.04 -3.25 13.27
C TYR A 79 4.97 -2.72 14.37
N ALA A 80 4.44 -2.36 15.54
CA ALA A 80 5.28 -1.93 16.65
C ALA A 80 6.14 -3.06 17.22
N LYS A 81 5.68 -4.32 17.15
CA LYS A 81 6.51 -5.48 17.50
C LYS A 81 7.68 -5.63 16.55
N VAL A 82 7.46 -5.59 15.23
CA VAL A 82 8.55 -5.63 14.23
C VAL A 82 9.56 -4.51 14.48
N PHE A 83 9.10 -3.28 14.71
CA PHE A 83 9.98 -2.16 15.04
C PHE A 83 10.82 -2.39 16.30
N LYS A 84 10.20 -2.94 17.37
CA LYS A 84 10.87 -3.24 18.64
C LYS A 84 11.86 -4.40 18.52
N ASP A 85 11.46 -5.49 17.88
CA ASP A 85 12.29 -6.69 17.69
C ASP A 85 13.55 -6.39 16.86
N ALA A 86 13.45 -5.48 15.89
CA ALA A 86 14.58 -5.00 15.08
C ALA A 86 15.52 -4.04 15.83
N GLY A 87 15.28 -3.75 17.11
CA GLY A 87 16.10 -2.83 17.90
C GLY A 87 15.83 -1.35 17.62
N ARG A 88 14.63 -1.00 17.15
CA ARG A 88 14.20 0.38 16.85
C ARG A 88 15.15 1.11 15.88
N PRO A 89 15.39 0.56 14.68
CA PRO A 89 16.37 1.11 13.74
C PRO A 89 16.00 2.55 13.34
N LYS A 90 16.98 3.47 13.39
CA LYS A 90 16.76 4.89 13.08
C LYS A 90 16.27 5.14 11.66
N ALA A 91 16.68 4.30 10.72
CA ALA A 91 16.25 4.37 9.33
C ALA A 91 14.82 3.86 9.13
N LEU A 92 14.23 3.09 10.06
CA LEU A 92 12.85 2.65 9.96
C LEU A 92 11.92 3.78 10.42
N ARG A 93 11.54 4.61 9.45
CA ARG A 93 10.83 5.87 9.65
C ARG A 93 9.35 5.66 9.94
N GLY A 94 8.74 4.64 9.36
CA GLY A 94 7.33 4.41 9.54
C GLY A 94 6.73 3.40 8.58
N LEU A 95 5.54 3.73 8.05
CA LEU A 95 4.72 2.85 7.23
C LEU A 95 4.40 3.47 5.86
N VAL A 96 4.18 2.65 4.84
CA VAL A 96 3.59 3.08 3.57
C VAL A 96 2.20 2.48 3.45
N THR A 97 1.24 3.26 2.96
CA THR A 97 -0.13 2.78 2.74
C THR A 97 -0.56 3.00 1.29
N ASN A 98 -1.62 2.28 0.90
CA ASN A 98 -2.26 2.31 -0.42
C ASN A 98 -1.38 1.81 -1.58
N VAL A 99 -0.26 1.12 -1.30
CA VAL A 99 0.63 0.58 -2.34
C VAL A 99 -0.15 -0.29 -3.31
N SER A 100 -0.06 0.03 -4.60
CA SER A 100 -0.80 -0.68 -5.65
C SER A 100 -2.33 -0.68 -5.49
N ASN A 101 -2.91 0.18 -4.66
CA ASN A 101 -4.36 0.30 -4.50
C ASN A 101 -4.86 1.67 -5.00
N TYR A 102 -6.12 2.01 -4.73
CA TYR A 102 -6.83 3.11 -5.39
C TYR A 102 -7.50 4.08 -4.42
N ASN A 103 -7.25 3.93 -3.12
CA ASN A 103 -7.90 4.77 -2.12
C ASN A 103 -7.52 6.22 -2.30
N ALA A 104 -8.51 7.09 -2.11
CA ALA A 104 -8.27 8.51 -1.99
C ALA A 104 -7.45 8.82 -0.74
N TRP A 105 -6.70 9.92 -0.79
CA TRP A 105 -6.13 10.51 0.42
C TRP A 105 -7.24 10.98 1.39
N SER A 106 -8.17 11.82 0.91
CA SER A 106 -9.20 12.45 1.75
C SER A 106 -10.46 12.74 0.95
N LEU A 107 -11.60 12.21 1.38
CA LEU A 107 -12.92 12.39 0.76
C LEU A 107 -13.91 13.04 1.73
N SER A 108 -14.86 13.77 1.16
CA SER A 108 -16.01 14.33 1.87
C SER A 108 -17.12 13.29 2.09
N SER A 109 -17.28 12.34 1.17
CA SER A 109 -18.28 11.28 1.21
C SER A 109 -17.66 9.90 0.90
N PRO A 110 -18.10 8.83 1.59
CA PRO A 110 -17.59 7.48 1.33
C PRO A 110 -18.06 6.95 -0.03
N PRO A 111 -17.17 6.36 -0.86
CA PRO A 111 -17.58 5.52 -1.97
C PRO A 111 -18.42 4.34 -1.49
N SER A 112 -19.38 3.88 -2.29
CA SER A 112 -20.33 2.82 -1.89
C SER A 112 -19.63 1.52 -1.43
N TYR A 113 -18.56 1.13 -2.10
CA TYR A 113 -17.79 -0.08 -1.77
C TYR A 113 -17.05 0.00 -0.42
N THR A 114 -17.00 1.17 0.22
CA THR A 114 -16.39 1.36 1.55
C THR A 114 -17.40 1.22 2.71
N GLN A 115 -18.67 0.92 2.40
CA GLN A 115 -19.75 0.82 3.36
C GLN A 115 -19.39 -0.07 4.56
N GLY A 116 -19.65 0.43 5.77
CA GLY A 116 -19.37 -0.27 7.03
C GLY A 116 -18.01 0.07 7.63
N ASN A 117 -17.09 0.68 6.88
CA ASN A 117 -15.82 1.17 7.41
C ASN A 117 -15.88 2.69 7.62
N SER A 118 -15.65 3.15 8.85
CA SER A 118 -15.54 4.60 9.15
C SER A 118 -14.28 5.22 8.56
N ASN A 119 -13.25 4.42 8.32
CA ASN A 119 -11.97 4.83 7.75
C ASN A 119 -11.98 4.57 6.24
N PHE A 120 -12.83 5.28 5.51
CA PHE A 120 -13.04 5.06 4.07
C PHE A 120 -11.99 5.70 3.15
N ASP A 121 -10.99 6.37 3.71
CA ASP A 121 -9.84 6.93 3.00
C ASP A 121 -8.56 6.84 3.83
N GLU A 122 -7.42 7.09 3.19
CA GLU A 122 -6.10 6.90 3.81
C GLU A 122 -5.85 7.88 4.95
N LYS A 123 -6.36 9.11 4.87
CA LYS A 123 -6.25 10.09 5.95
C LYS A 123 -6.89 9.57 7.23
N ARG A 124 -8.15 9.10 7.16
CA ARG A 124 -8.85 8.56 8.34
C ARG A 124 -8.19 7.30 8.86
N TYR A 125 -7.72 6.42 7.98
CA TYR A 125 -6.96 5.23 8.38
C TYR A 125 -5.70 5.60 9.18
N ILE A 126 -4.89 6.53 8.65
CA ILE A 126 -3.65 6.96 9.29
C ILE A 126 -3.92 7.67 10.61
N GLU A 127 -4.91 8.58 10.66
CA GLU A 127 -5.31 9.27 11.89
C GLU A 127 -5.83 8.31 12.97
N ALA A 128 -6.43 7.18 12.57
CA ALA A 128 -6.89 6.14 13.49
C ALA A 128 -5.76 5.19 13.95
N LEU A 129 -4.80 4.87 13.07
CA LEU A 129 -3.71 3.93 13.37
C LEU A 129 -2.55 4.57 14.15
N ALA A 130 -2.15 5.79 13.78
CA ALA A 130 -1.01 6.49 14.37
C ALA A 130 -1.02 6.54 15.91
N PRO A 131 -2.11 6.95 16.59
CA PRO A 131 -2.11 6.98 18.06
C PRO A 131 -1.95 5.59 18.70
N LEU A 132 -2.39 4.52 18.02
CA LEU A 132 -2.21 3.15 18.50
C LEU A 132 -0.76 2.69 18.38
N LEU A 133 -0.06 3.10 17.32
CA LEU A 133 1.38 2.85 17.16
C LEU A 133 2.19 3.61 18.22
N SER A 134 1.87 4.89 18.43
CA SER A 134 2.50 5.70 19.49
C SER A 134 2.31 5.09 20.87
N ALA A 135 1.10 4.59 21.18
CA ALA A 135 0.82 3.87 22.43
C ALA A 135 1.64 2.58 22.59
N GLN A 136 2.08 1.98 21.48
CA GLN A 136 2.99 0.84 21.46
C GLN A 136 4.48 1.24 21.47
N GLY A 137 4.79 2.53 21.52
CA GLY A 137 6.14 3.08 21.59
C GLY A 137 6.81 3.29 20.23
N TRP A 138 6.02 3.51 19.17
CA TRP A 138 6.53 3.89 17.85
C TRP A 138 5.74 5.05 17.25
N ASP A 139 6.36 6.23 17.20
CA ASP A 139 5.83 7.41 16.51
C ASP A 139 6.15 7.33 15.01
N ALA A 140 5.48 6.40 14.33
CA ALA A 140 5.66 6.16 12.91
C ALA A 140 5.11 7.31 12.05
N GLN A 141 5.88 7.73 11.04
CA GLN A 141 5.37 8.56 9.95
C GLN A 141 4.83 7.71 8.81
N PHE A 142 4.13 8.34 7.87
CA PHE A 142 3.53 7.66 6.75
C PHE A 142 3.96 8.26 5.41
N ILE A 143 4.02 7.41 4.40
CA ILE A 143 3.93 7.84 3.00
C ILE A 143 2.73 7.12 2.36
N VAL A 144 2.08 7.76 1.40
CA VAL A 144 0.82 7.25 0.83
C VAL A 144 0.94 7.18 -0.68
N ASP A 145 0.74 5.98 -1.23
CA ASP A 145 0.66 5.81 -2.68
C ASP A 145 -0.61 6.49 -3.20
N GLN A 146 -0.47 7.38 -4.18
CA GLN A 146 -1.57 8.06 -4.86
C GLN A 146 -1.47 7.92 -6.38
N GLY A 147 -0.64 6.99 -6.86
CA GLY A 147 -0.37 6.78 -8.29
C GLY A 147 -1.60 6.51 -9.14
N ARG A 148 -2.64 5.90 -8.57
CA ARG A 148 -3.87 5.51 -9.28
C ARG A 148 -5.16 6.03 -8.60
N SER A 149 -5.03 7.04 -7.76
CA SER A 149 -6.10 7.51 -6.86
C SER A 149 -6.82 8.79 -7.31
N GLY A 150 -6.59 9.29 -8.53
CA GLY A 150 -7.09 10.59 -8.98
C GLY A 150 -8.60 10.67 -9.19
N LYS A 151 -9.20 9.58 -9.69
CA LYS A 151 -10.64 9.50 -9.93
C LYS A 151 -11.33 8.77 -8.78
N GLN A 152 -12.23 9.48 -8.10
CA GLN A 152 -13.01 9.00 -6.96
C GLN A 152 -14.50 9.35 -7.16
N PRO A 153 -15.44 8.43 -6.85
CA PRO A 153 -15.18 7.02 -6.58
C PRO A 153 -14.53 6.32 -7.79
N THR A 154 -13.82 5.22 -7.54
CA THR A 154 -13.27 4.37 -8.60
C THR A 154 -14.40 3.63 -9.31
N GLY A 155 -14.07 2.81 -10.32
CA GLY A 155 -15.03 1.89 -10.93
C GLY A 155 -15.11 0.53 -10.25
N GLN A 156 -14.54 0.37 -9.05
CA GLN A 156 -14.57 -0.89 -8.30
C GLN A 156 -16.01 -1.23 -7.86
N GLU A 157 -16.39 -2.50 -7.98
CA GLU A 157 -17.66 -3.03 -7.47
C GLU A 157 -17.54 -3.37 -5.98
N ALA A 158 -16.41 -3.92 -5.56
CA ALA A 158 -16.06 -4.14 -4.16
C ALA A 158 -14.66 -3.62 -3.82
N TRP A 159 -14.45 -3.24 -2.56
CA TRP A 159 -13.18 -2.61 -2.16
C TRP A 159 -11.97 -3.54 -2.27
N GLY A 160 -12.20 -4.84 -2.16
CA GLY A 160 -11.20 -5.89 -2.35
C GLY A 160 -10.86 -6.18 -3.82
N ASP A 161 -11.48 -5.51 -4.79
CA ASP A 161 -11.22 -5.70 -6.21
C ASP A 161 -9.99 -4.89 -6.61
N TRP A 162 -8.81 -5.50 -6.44
CA TRP A 162 -7.52 -4.81 -6.56
C TRP A 162 -6.92 -4.82 -7.97
N CYS A 163 -7.30 -5.76 -8.83
CA CYS A 163 -6.57 -6.02 -10.08
C CYS A 163 -7.06 -5.17 -11.25
N ASN A 164 -6.19 -4.30 -11.80
CA ASN A 164 -6.44 -3.49 -12.99
C ASN A 164 -7.80 -2.75 -12.97
N ALA A 165 -8.18 -2.16 -11.84
CA ALA A 165 -9.53 -1.65 -11.63
C ALA A 165 -9.93 -0.57 -12.66
N ILE A 166 -11.11 -0.70 -13.24
CA ILE A 166 -11.64 0.27 -14.21
C ILE A 166 -11.99 1.60 -13.53
N GLY A 167 -12.09 2.66 -14.33
CA GLY A 167 -12.57 3.95 -13.84
C GLY A 167 -11.64 4.60 -12.82
N THR A 168 -10.36 4.27 -12.84
CA THR A 168 -9.28 4.87 -12.03
C THR A 168 -8.51 5.91 -12.85
N GLY A 169 -7.72 6.75 -12.19
CA GLY A 169 -7.00 7.88 -12.79
C GLY A 169 -5.69 8.18 -12.07
N PHE A 170 -4.68 8.70 -12.78
CA PHE A 170 -3.45 9.19 -12.11
C PHE A 170 -3.81 10.25 -11.06
N GLY A 171 -3.27 10.12 -9.85
CA GLY A 171 -3.64 10.98 -8.72
C GLY A 171 -2.73 12.20 -8.49
N PRO A 172 -2.82 12.79 -7.29
CA PRO A 172 -1.89 13.83 -6.84
C PRO A 172 -0.43 13.43 -7.11
N ARG A 173 0.35 14.37 -7.63
CA ARG A 173 1.77 14.14 -7.93
C ARG A 173 2.56 13.95 -6.63
N PRO A 174 3.68 13.19 -6.64
CA PRO A 174 4.50 13.03 -5.45
C PRO A 174 4.91 14.38 -4.85
N SER A 175 4.71 14.53 -3.54
CA SER A 175 4.90 15.82 -2.85
C SER A 175 4.97 15.63 -1.34
N THR A 176 5.81 16.43 -0.66
CA THR A 176 5.85 16.53 0.81
C THR A 176 4.81 17.50 1.36
N ASN A 177 4.10 18.24 0.50
CA ASN A 177 3.02 19.15 0.91
C ASN A 177 1.71 18.37 1.11
N THR A 178 1.69 17.50 2.11
CA THR A 178 0.58 16.57 2.38
C THR A 178 -0.57 17.20 3.18
N GLY A 179 -0.27 18.28 3.92
CA GLY A 179 -1.20 18.90 4.85
C GLY A 179 -1.47 18.08 6.12
N SER A 180 -0.69 17.02 6.37
CA SER A 180 -0.77 16.21 7.58
C SER A 180 0.59 16.14 8.27
N SER A 181 0.62 16.30 9.60
CA SER A 181 1.86 16.13 10.38
C SER A 181 2.32 14.66 10.45
N LEU A 182 1.42 13.71 10.16
CA LEU A 182 1.71 12.28 10.19
C LEU A 182 2.26 11.75 8.87
N VAL A 183 2.12 12.51 7.76
CA VAL A 183 2.47 12.03 6.42
C VAL A 183 3.63 12.81 5.84
N ASP A 184 4.76 12.14 5.68
CA ASP A 184 5.99 12.71 5.13
C ASP A 184 5.84 13.03 3.64
N ALA A 185 5.13 12.20 2.85
CA ALA A 185 4.90 12.45 1.42
C ALA A 185 3.71 11.68 0.81
N PHE A 186 3.09 12.27 -0.22
CA PHE A 186 2.42 11.51 -1.27
C PHE A 186 3.48 10.97 -2.22
N VAL A 187 3.33 9.72 -2.63
CA VAL A 187 4.26 8.99 -3.50
C VAL A 187 3.49 8.25 -4.58
N TRP A 188 4.16 7.85 -5.65
CA TRP A 188 3.66 6.89 -6.63
C TRP A 188 4.53 5.64 -6.49
N VAL A 189 4.04 4.63 -5.77
CA VAL A 189 4.80 3.39 -5.52
C VAL A 189 4.55 2.42 -6.65
N LYS A 190 3.29 2.12 -6.95
CA LYS A 190 2.92 1.35 -8.14
C LYS A 190 3.00 2.22 -9.40
N PRO A 191 3.82 1.86 -10.40
CA PRO A 191 3.84 2.59 -11.67
C PRO A 191 2.54 2.31 -12.45
N GLY A 192 1.71 3.35 -12.59
CA GLY A 192 0.47 3.24 -13.36
C GLY A 192 0.75 2.94 -14.84
N GLY A 193 0.14 1.88 -15.36
CA GLY A 193 0.40 1.34 -16.70
C GLY A 193 1.08 -0.02 -16.67
N GLU A 194 1.77 -0.39 -15.59
CA GLU A 194 2.21 -1.76 -15.38
C GLU A 194 1.05 -2.61 -14.83
N SER A 195 0.72 -3.71 -15.51
CA SER A 195 -0.42 -4.55 -15.13
C SER A 195 -0.26 -5.14 -13.74
N ASP A 196 -1.39 -5.34 -13.06
CA ASP A 196 -1.45 -6.02 -11.76
C ASP A 196 -1.54 -7.54 -11.92
N GLY A 197 -1.94 -8.04 -13.10
CA GLY A 197 -2.11 -9.46 -13.36
C GLY A 197 -2.92 -9.76 -14.61
N THR A 198 -2.75 -10.97 -15.15
CA THR A 198 -3.37 -11.36 -16.41
C THR A 198 -4.84 -11.73 -16.25
N SER A 199 -5.65 -11.34 -17.24
CA SER A 199 -7.05 -11.78 -17.34
C SER A 199 -7.19 -13.09 -18.13
N ASN A 200 -6.10 -13.70 -18.58
CA ASN A 200 -6.12 -14.98 -19.29
C ASN A 200 -6.31 -16.12 -18.29
N THR A 201 -7.50 -16.73 -18.27
CA THR A 201 -7.86 -17.82 -17.35
C THR A 201 -7.05 -19.10 -17.54
N SER A 202 -6.34 -19.23 -18.67
CA SER A 202 -5.44 -20.37 -18.95
C SER A 202 -4.00 -20.11 -18.52
N ALA A 203 -3.66 -18.92 -18.04
CA ALA A 203 -2.31 -18.59 -17.61
C ALA A 203 -1.98 -19.22 -16.24
N VAL A 204 -0.74 -19.66 -16.06
CA VAL A 204 -0.26 -20.29 -14.81
C VAL A 204 -0.43 -19.37 -13.59
N ARG A 205 -0.31 -18.06 -13.77
CA ARG A 205 -0.40 -17.04 -12.71
C ARG A 205 -1.73 -16.28 -12.76
N TYR A 206 -2.77 -16.85 -13.36
CA TYR A 206 -4.09 -16.24 -13.34
C TYR A 206 -4.59 -16.07 -11.90
N ASP A 207 -5.00 -14.84 -11.54
CA ASP A 207 -5.72 -14.54 -10.31
C ASP A 207 -7.17 -14.17 -10.66
N HIS A 208 -8.12 -14.73 -9.89
CA HIS A 208 -9.55 -14.50 -10.11
C HIS A 208 -9.96 -13.02 -10.06
N ASN A 209 -9.27 -12.18 -9.27
CA ASN A 209 -9.55 -10.74 -9.21
C ASN A 209 -9.32 -10.06 -10.57
N CYS A 210 -8.35 -10.52 -11.35
CA CYS A 210 -8.07 -9.99 -12.69
C CYS A 210 -9.10 -10.43 -13.75
N GLY A 211 -10.01 -11.34 -13.39
CA GLY A 211 -11.15 -11.76 -14.21
C GLY A 211 -12.48 -11.07 -13.88
N LYS A 212 -12.58 -10.33 -12.77
CA LYS A 212 -13.83 -9.67 -12.30
C LYS A 212 -14.32 -8.58 -13.23
N ASN A 213 -15.61 -8.27 -13.24
CA ASN A 213 -16.22 -7.32 -14.19
C ASN A 213 -15.58 -5.93 -14.20
N ASP A 214 -15.12 -5.48 -13.04
CA ASP A 214 -14.48 -4.19 -12.80
C ASP A 214 -12.95 -4.21 -12.99
N ALA A 215 -12.36 -5.30 -13.45
CA ALA A 215 -10.98 -5.34 -13.94
C ALA A 215 -10.92 -5.03 -15.44
N LEU A 216 -10.03 -4.14 -15.89
CA LEU A 216 -9.86 -3.85 -17.32
C LEU A 216 -9.27 -5.07 -18.05
N LYS A 217 -9.84 -5.41 -19.22
CA LYS A 217 -9.46 -6.59 -20.01
C LYS A 217 -9.37 -6.26 -21.52
N PRO A 218 -8.62 -7.05 -22.30
CA PRO A 218 -7.72 -8.13 -21.87
C PRO A 218 -6.46 -7.56 -21.19
N ALA A 219 -6.05 -8.14 -20.06
CA ALA A 219 -4.88 -7.71 -19.29
C ALA A 219 -3.69 -8.68 -19.48
N PRO A 220 -2.46 -8.16 -19.67
CA PRO A 220 -1.26 -8.98 -19.81
C PRO A 220 -0.75 -9.45 -18.44
N GLU A 221 0.41 -10.12 -18.41
CA GLU A 221 1.02 -10.60 -17.16
C GLU A 221 1.37 -9.45 -16.19
N ALA A 222 1.36 -9.72 -14.89
CA ALA A 222 1.73 -8.75 -13.86
C ALA A 222 3.12 -8.14 -14.14
N GLY A 223 3.24 -6.83 -13.97
CA GLY A 223 4.47 -6.06 -14.22
C GLY A 223 4.73 -5.73 -15.70
N THR A 224 3.99 -6.31 -16.64
CA THR A 224 4.11 -5.95 -18.06
C THR A 224 3.32 -4.70 -18.40
N TRP A 225 3.72 -3.99 -19.46
CA TRP A 225 3.02 -2.78 -19.89
C TRP A 225 1.60 -3.09 -20.39
N PHE A 226 0.63 -2.35 -19.87
CA PHE A 226 -0.79 -2.41 -20.22
C PHE A 226 -1.25 -1.06 -20.76
N GLN A 227 -1.07 -0.87 -22.07
CA GLN A 227 -1.34 0.40 -22.77
C GLN A 227 -2.75 0.96 -22.52
N ALA A 228 -3.79 0.14 -22.68
CA ALA A 228 -5.18 0.61 -22.50
C ALA A 228 -5.45 1.07 -21.06
N TYR A 229 -4.79 0.45 -20.07
CA TYR A 229 -4.89 0.87 -18.68
C TYR A 229 -4.15 2.19 -18.43
N PHE A 230 -2.97 2.35 -19.00
CA PHE A 230 -2.25 3.63 -18.96
C PHE A 230 -3.09 4.78 -19.57
N GLU A 231 -3.74 4.54 -20.71
CA GLU A 231 -4.64 5.51 -21.34
C GLU A 231 -5.85 5.84 -20.46
N GLN A 232 -6.45 4.85 -19.80
CA GLN A 232 -7.50 5.07 -18.80
C GLN A 232 -7.00 6.01 -17.69
N LEU A 233 -5.83 5.71 -17.12
CA LEU A 233 -5.25 6.50 -16.03
C LEU A 233 -4.99 7.95 -16.46
N LEU A 234 -4.48 8.14 -17.69
CA LEU A 234 -4.21 9.46 -18.25
C LEU A 234 -5.49 10.27 -18.47
N LYS A 235 -6.51 9.64 -19.06
CA LYS A 235 -7.79 10.29 -19.38
C LYS A 235 -8.55 10.71 -18.12
N ASN A 236 -8.38 9.98 -17.03
CA ASN A 236 -9.01 10.23 -15.73
C ASN A 236 -8.07 10.92 -14.74
N ALA A 237 -6.92 11.43 -15.18
CA ALA A 237 -5.92 12.01 -14.29
C ALA A 237 -6.49 13.23 -13.53
N ASN A 238 -6.23 13.27 -12.24
CA ASN A 238 -6.61 14.38 -11.37
C ASN A 238 -5.52 14.62 -10.31
N PRO A 239 -4.77 15.74 -10.41
CA PRO A 239 -4.85 16.77 -11.45
C PRO A 239 -4.56 16.22 -12.85
N ALA A 240 -5.13 16.83 -13.89
CA ALA A 240 -4.82 16.51 -15.29
C ALA A 240 -3.33 16.76 -15.61
N PHE A 241 -2.81 16.11 -16.66
CA PHE A 241 -1.44 16.32 -17.14
C PHE A 241 -1.36 17.48 -18.13
#